data_AF-A0A850DYG5-F1
#
_entry.id   AF-A0A850DYG5-F1
#
_cell.length_a   1.000
_cell.length_b   1.000
_cell.length_c   1.000
_cell.angle_alpha   90.00
_cell.angle_beta   90.00
_cell.angle_gamma   90.00
#
_symmetry.space_group_name_H-M   'P 1'
#
loop_
_entity.id
_entity.type
_entity.pdbx_description
1 polymer ?
#
loop_
_entity_poly.entity_id
_entity_poly.type
_entity_poly.pdbx_seq_one_letter_code
_entity_poly.pdbx_strand_id
1 'polypeptide(L)'
;MTAYLGVDLAWGLGSARKPANETGLVATAADGTITDAGWARGVDAVTDWIAQHLGPRTLIAVDASLVVTNPTGIREAERQVGQRYGRWKVAANPTNQASAASAGTALLERLTALGVGYVSDTASMRDRTGPVAFECYPYTTLVGVEELGYDVERPRYKRLDLALPAPVARQRRAVAFDDLVHRLRTTPLDPPLHLDSHPLTAGLAEPSVLHGPTHKHREDLLDGALCAWTAAFWDRHGDGRVQVLGGDPGLPSDPLDEAGRSPAIIAPARPSQRRPAG
;
A
#
# COMPACT_ATOMS: atom_id res chain seq x y z
N MET A 1 -16.94 15.11 -3.44
CA MET A 1 -16.84 13.83 -2.71
C MET A 1 -15.40 13.35 -2.82
N THR A 2 -14.85 12.74 -1.78
CA THR A 2 -13.49 12.15 -1.82
C THR A 2 -13.53 10.81 -2.55
N ALA A 3 -12.62 10.60 -3.49
CA ALA A 3 -12.30 9.29 -4.04
C ALA A 3 -10.95 8.83 -3.49
N TYR A 4 -10.78 7.52 -3.37
CA TYR A 4 -9.53 6.91 -2.91
C TYR A 4 -8.94 6.05 -4.02
N LEU A 5 -7.66 6.23 -4.30
CA LEU A 5 -6.94 5.40 -5.26
C LEU A 5 -5.89 4.57 -4.53
N GLY A 6 -5.75 3.31 -4.95
CA GLY A 6 -4.77 2.39 -4.44
C GLY A 6 -3.89 1.84 -5.56
N VAL A 7 -2.59 1.85 -5.31
CA VAL A 7 -1.57 1.47 -6.29
C VAL A 7 -0.60 0.47 -5.66
N ASP A 8 -0.74 -0.81 -6.00
CA ASP A 8 0.30 -1.82 -5.70
C ASP A 8 1.38 -1.73 -6.79
N LEU A 9 2.27 -0.76 -6.63
CA LEU A 9 3.20 -0.36 -7.68
C LEU A 9 4.23 -1.47 -7.94
N ALA A 10 4.50 -1.77 -9.21
CA ALA A 10 5.71 -2.50 -9.56
C ALA A 10 6.96 -1.66 -9.26
N TRP A 11 7.86 -2.14 -8.40
CA TRP A 11 8.97 -1.33 -7.87
C TRP A 11 10.04 -0.96 -8.92
N GLY A 12 10.18 -1.72 -10.00
CA GLY A 12 11.19 -1.48 -11.04
C GLY A 12 10.62 -0.79 -12.28
N LEU A 13 11.36 0.18 -12.83
CA LEU A 13 10.98 0.92 -14.05
C LEU A 13 10.85 0.04 -15.30
N GLY A 14 11.47 -1.15 -15.29
CA GLY A 14 11.63 -1.96 -16.48
C GLY A 14 12.70 -1.42 -17.43
N SER A 15 12.86 -2.08 -18.58
CA SER A 15 13.78 -1.73 -19.65
C SER A 15 13.27 -2.31 -20.97
N ALA A 16 13.86 -1.93 -22.09
CA ALA A 16 13.54 -2.51 -23.40
C ALA A 16 13.69 -4.05 -23.44
N ARG A 17 14.60 -4.62 -22.64
CA ARG A 17 14.83 -6.08 -22.58
C ARG A 17 13.97 -6.81 -21.57
N LYS A 18 13.47 -6.11 -20.56
CA LYS A 18 12.65 -6.66 -19.48
C LYS A 18 11.61 -5.61 -19.09
N PRO A 19 10.36 -5.73 -19.57
CA PRO A 19 9.34 -4.75 -19.26
C PRO A 19 9.09 -4.66 -17.75
N ALA A 20 8.50 -3.55 -17.32
CA ALA A 20 8.05 -3.40 -15.95
C ALA A 20 7.07 -4.54 -15.58
N ASN A 21 7.11 -4.94 -14.32
CA ASN A 21 6.08 -5.82 -13.78
C ASN A 21 4.73 -5.09 -13.81
N GLU A 22 3.69 -5.87 -13.60
CA GLU A 22 2.33 -5.36 -13.47
C GLU A 22 2.16 -4.60 -12.16
N THR A 23 1.34 -3.56 -12.20
CA THR A 23 0.88 -2.76 -11.07
C THR A 23 -0.63 -2.97 -10.94
N GLY A 24 -1.11 -3.30 -9.75
CA GLY A 24 -2.56 -3.36 -9.49
C GLY A 24 -3.11 -1.98 -9.11
N LEU A 25 -4.30 -1.67 -9.64
CA LEU A 25 -4.92 -0.35 -9.54
C LEU A 25 -6.37 -0.51 -9.11
N VAL A 26 -6.80 0.25 -8.10
CA VAL A 26 -8.18 0.25 -7.61
C VAL A 26 -8.61 1.66 -7.24
N ALA A 27 -9.78 2.08 -7.70
CA ALA A 27 -10.45 3.31 -7.32
C ALA A 27 -11.69 2.99 -6.48
N THR A 28 -11.86 3.69 -5.36
CA THR A 28 -13.02 3.51 -4.48
C THR A 28 -13.69 4.84 -4.13
N ALA A 29 -15.00 4.78 -3.95
CA ALA A 29 -15.80 5.86 -3.41
C ALA A 29 -15.80 5.83 -1.87
N ALA A 30 -16.29 6.92 -1.27
CA ALA A 30 -16.32 7.09 0.19
C ALA A 30 -17.16 6.04 0.94
N ASP A 31 -18.12 5.41 0.26
CA ASP A 31 -18.99 4.37 0.80
C ASP A 31 -18.40 2.95 0.63
N GLY A 32 -17.15 2.82 0.17
CA GLY A 32 -16.48 1.54 -0.02
C GLY A 32 -16.74 0.86 -1.36
N THR A 33 -17.57 1.45 -2.23
CA THR A 33 -17.81 0.96 -3.59
C THR A 33 -16.54 1.10 -4.43
N ILE A 34 -16.12 0.03 -5.10
CA ILE A 34 -15.04 0.03 -6.08
C ILE A 34 -15.60 0.53 -7.41
N THR A 35 -15.12 1.68 -7.87
CA THR A 35 -15.62 2.36 -9.06
C THR A 35 -14.85 2.01 -10.32
N ASP A 36 -13.58 1.67 -10.19
CA ASP A 36 -12.74 1.11 -11.25
C ASP A 36 -11.66 0.23 -10.65
N ALA A 37 -11.20 -0.75 -11.41
CA ALA A 37 -10.05 -1.55 -11.05
C ALA A 37 -9.36 -2.09 -12.31
N GLY A 38 -8.08 -2.41 -12.18
CA GLY A 38 -7.35 -3.01 -13.29
C GLY A 38 -5.86 -3.11 -13.02
N TRP A 39 -5.11 -3.12 -14.12
CA TRP A 39 -3.66 -3.25 -14.09
C TRP A 39 -3.01 -2.36 -15.13
N ALA A 40 -1.81 -1.89 -14.84
CA ALA A 40 -0.95 -1.19 -15.79
C ALA A 40 0.49 -1.68 -15.68
N ARG A 41 1.32 -1.36 -16.68
CA ARG A 41 2.75 -1.68 -16.68
C ARG A 41 3.55 -0.42 -16.98
N GLY A 42 4.45 -0.07 -16.05
CA GLY A 42 5.29 1.11 -16.15
C GLY A 42 4.65 2.36 -15.55
N VAL A 43 5.51 3.29 -15.13
CA VAL A 43 5.12 4.50 -14.39
C VAL A 43 4.19 5.40 -15.22
N ASP A 44 4.44 5.54 -16.51
CA ASP A 44 3.63 6.43 -17.37
C ASP A 44 2.19 5.90 -17.49
N ALA A 45 2.00 4.60 -17.75
CA ALA A 45 0.66 4.01 -17.82
C ALA A 45 -0.10 4.06 -16.48
N VAL A 46 0.62 3.90 -15.35
CA VAL A 46 0.04 4.09 -14.01
C VAL A 46 -0.36 5.56 -13.79
N THR A 47 0.47 6.50 -14.22
CA THR A 47 0.19 7.94 -14.15
C THR A 47 -1.05 8.30 -14.95
N ASP A 48 -1.17 7.80 -16.18
CA ASP A 48 -2.32 8.04 -17.04
C ASP A 48 -3.62 7.50 -16.43
N TRP A 49 -3.57 6.29 -15.85
CA TRP A 49 -4.72 5.73 -15.14
C TRP A 49 -5.11 6.59 -13.94
N ILE A 50 -4.15 7.05 -13.13
CA ILE A 50 -4.43 7.94 -12.00
C ILE A 50 -5.08 9.24 -12.49
N ALA A 51 -4.55 9.85 -13.55
CA ALA A 51 -5.05 11.10 -14.11
C ALA A 51 -6.53 11.01 -14.52
N GLN A 52 -6.97 9.87 -15.05
CA GLN A 52 -8.37 9.63 -15.42
C GLN A 52 -9.32 9.55 -14.22
N HIS A 53 -8.79 9.32 -13.02
CA HIS A 53 -9.56 9.14 -11.78
C HIS A 53 -9.36 10.29 -10.77
N LEU A 54 -8.63 11.34 -11.14
CA LEU A 54 -8.43 12.49 -10.27
C LEU A 54 -9.73 13.27 -10.07
N GLY A 55 -10.05 13.50 -8.80
CA GLY A 55 -11.05 14.44 -8.33
C GLY A 55 -10.40 15.48 -7.42
N PRO A 56 -11.17 16.51 -7.00
CA PRO A 56 -10.62 17.67 -6.30
C PRO A 56 -10.02 17.35 -4.92
N ARG A 57 -10.33 16.20 -4.32
CA ARG A 57 -9.81 15.80 -3.00
C ARG A 57 -9.31 14.34 -2.98
N THR A 58 -8.98 13.79 -4.14
CA THR A 58 -8.56 12.39 -4.25
C THR A 58 -7.35 12.10 -3.36
N LEU A 59 -7.39 11.00 -2.64
CA LEU A 59 -6.30 10.56 -1.78
C LEU A 59 -5.74 9.24 -2.32
N ILE A 60 -4.44 9.22 -2.63
CA ILE A 60 -3.78 8.17 -3.41
C ILE A 60 -2.77 7.45 -2.51
N ALA A 61 -3.02 6.18 -2.22
CA ALA A 61 -2.12 5.31 -1.48
C ALA A 61 -1.24 4.49 -2.45
N VAL A 62 0.07 4.51 -2.25
CA VAL A 62 1.02 3.78 -3.10
C VAL A 62 1.86 2.81 -2.26
N ASP A 63 1.88 1.52 -2.61
CA ASP A 63 2.79 0.50 -2.04
C ASP A 63 4.17 0.57 -2.72
N ALA A 64 4.88 1.67 -2.50
CA ALA A 64 6.27 1.85 -2.88
C ALA A 64 6.89 3.02 -2.12
N SER A 65 8.22 2.99 -2.01
CA SER A 65 8.99 4.12 -1.49
C SER A 65 8.84 5.34 -2.41
N LEU A 66 8.17 6.39 -1.95
CA LEU A 66 7.93 7.59 -2.76
C LEU A 66 9.04 8.63 -2.57
N VAL A 67 9.40 8.92 -1.32
CA VAL A 67 10.47 9.85 -0.96
C VAL A 67 11.65 9.06 -0.39
N VAL A 68 12.81 9.14 -1.04
CA VAL A 68 14.02 8.39 -0.70
C VAL A 68 15.23 9.33 -0.72
N THR A 69 15.72 9.69 0.46
CA THR A 69 16.80 10.67 0.62
C THR A 69 18.12 10.06 1.11
N ASN A 70 18.07 8.84 1.65
CA ASN A 70 19.25 8.14 2.14
C ASN A 70 20.07 7.55 0.96
N PRO A 71 21.39 7.82 0.87
CA PRO A 71 22.23 7.25 -0.18
C PRO A 71 22.34 5.72 -0.12
N THR A 72 22.39 5.18 1.09
CA THR A 72 22.52 3.74 1.37
C THR A 72 21.73 3.35 2.62
N GLY A 73 21.66 2.04 2.91
CA GLY A 73 21.04 1.53 4.13
C GLY A 73 19.52 1.47 4.05
N ILE A 74 18.87 1.68 5.20
CA ILE A 74 17.43 1.55 5.43
C ILE A 74 16.90 2.88 5.98
N ARG A 75 15.77 3.35 5.42
CA ARG A 75 15.08 4.56 5.84
C ARG A 75 14.55 4.40 7.26
N GLU A 76 14.43 5.49 7.97
CA GLU A 76 13.90 5.51 9.32
C GLU A 76 12.43 5.08 9.36
N ALA A 77 11.62 5.44 8.36
CA ALA A 77 10.27 4.92 8.21
C ALA A 77 10.24 3.37 8.15
N GLU A 78 11.15 2.75 7.40
CA GLU A 78 11.28 1.29 7.26
C GLU A 78 11.79 0.63 8.56
N ARG A 79 12.73 1.28 9.27
CA ARG A 79 13.18 0.83 10.60
C ARG A 79 12.02 0.83 11.58
N GLN A 80 11.20 1.88 11.57
CA GLN A 80 10.05 1.99 12.46
C GLN A 80 8.97 0.95 12.12
N VAL A 81 8.80 0.55 10.85
CA VAL A 81 7.99 -0.64 10.51
C VAL A 81 8.52 -1.86 11.25
N GLY A 82 9.83 -2.16 11.16
CA GLY A 82 10.42 -3.32 11.82
C GLY A 82 10.28 -3.28 13.35
N GLN A 83 10.47 -2.11 13.96
CA GLN A 83 10.35 -1.93 15.42
C GLN A 83 8.92 -2.13 15.92
N ARG A 84 7.92 -1.63 15.18
CA ARG A 84 6.52 -1.55 15.62
C ARG A 84 5.66 -2.73 15.16
N TYR A 85 6.00 -3.33 14.02
CA TYR A 85 5.22 -4.39 13.39
C TYR A 85 5.98 -5.73 13.29
N GLY A 86 7.27 -5.76 13.67
CA GLY A 86 8.12 -6.96 13.57
C GLY A 86 7.60 -8.17 14.35
N ARG A 87 6.89 -7.95 15.46
CA ARG A 87 6.20 -9.01 16.23
C ARG A 87 5.27 -9.84 15.33
N TRP A 88 4.59 -9.20 14.37
CA TRP A 88 3.67 -9.83 13.41
C TRP A 88 4.36 -10.27 12.11
N LYS A 89 5.69 -10.38 12.11
CA LYS A 89 6.52 -10.76 10.94
C LYS A 89 6.43 -9.77 9.78
N VAL A 90 6.11 -8.51 10.07
CA VAL A 90 6.08 -7.42 9.09
C VAL A 90 7.38 -6.63 9.19
N ALA A 91 8.07 -6.51 8.05
CA ALA A 91 9.21 -5.63 7.85
C ALA A 91 9.16 -5.10 6.41
N ALA A 92 9.49 -3.84 6.20
CA ALA A 92 9.62 -3.27 4.85
C ALA A 92 10.96 -3.69 4.23
N ASN A 93 11.00 -3.87 2.90
CA ASN A 93 12.29 -4.04 2.24
C ASN A 93 12.99 -2.67 2.23
N PRO A 94 14.29 -2.60 2.58
CA PRO A 94 15.02 -1.35 2.54
C PRO A 94 15.07 -0.76 1.12
N THR A 95 14.77 0.53 1.01
CA THR A 95 15.00 1.32 -0.20
C THR A 95 15.98 2.46 0.10
N ASN A 96 16.87 2.74 -0.85
CA ASN A 96 17.82 3.85 -0.82
C ASN A 96 18.09 4.32 -2.26
N GLN A 97 18.81 5.41 -2.43
CA GLN A 97 19.08 6.00 -3.76
C GLN A 97 19.87 5.07 -4.70
N ALA A 98 20.61 4.08 -4.17
CA ALA A 98 21.30 3.07 -4.97
C ALA A 98 20.40 1.87 -5.35
N SER A 99 19.16 1.83 -4.88
CA SER A 99 18.24 0.73 -5.13
C SER A 99 17.67 0.78 -6.55
N ALA A 100 17.54 -0.38 -7.21
CA ALA A 100 16.87 -0.49 -8.51
C ALA A 100 15.33 -0.26 -8.43
N ALA A 101 14.80 -0.10 -7.21
CA ALA A 101 13.39 0.11 -6.90
C ALA A 101 13.00 1.61 -7.00
N SER A 102 13.24 2.23 -8.15
CA SER A 102 13.05 3.68 -8.35
C SER A 102 11.68 4.08 -8.90
N ALA A 103 10.77 3.12 -9.13
CA ALA A 103 9.46 3.42 -9.73
C ALA A 103 8.58 4.32 -8.83
N GLY A 104 8.70 4.21 -7.50
CA GLY A 104 7.94 5.04 -6.56
C GLY A 104 8.32 6.52 -6.65
N THR A 105 9.62 6.84 -6.62
CA THR A 105 10.11 8.22 -6.81
C THR A 105 9.75 8.77 -8.18
N ALA A 106 9.91 7.98 -9.25
CA ALA A 106 9.53 8.40 -10.60
C ALA A 106 8.02 8.65 -10.72
N LEU A 107 7.18 7.82 -10.08
CA LEU A 107 5.74 8.06 -10.04
C LEU A 107 5.41 9.35 -9.29
N LEU A 108 6.05 9.60 -8.14
CA LEU A 108 5.82 10.84 -7.38
C LEU A 108 6.19 12.09 -8.20
N GLU A 109 7.27 12.06 -8.98
CA GLU A 109 7.63 13.15 -9.90
C GLU A 109 6.54 13.38 -10.95
N ARG A 110 6.02 12.32 -11.57
CA ARG A 110 4.95 12.40 -12.56
C ARG A 110 3.65 12.94 -11.96
N LEU A 111 3.28 12.47 -10.77
CA LEU A 111 2.12 12.96 -10.03
C LEU A 111 2.27 14.44 -9.65
N THR A 112 3.46 14.85 -9.21
CA THR A 112 3.76 16.25 -8.89
C THR A 112 3.56 17.14 -10.12
N ALA A 113 4.01 16.69 -11.30
CA ALA A 113 3.81 17.40 -12.57
C ALA A 113 2.32 17.53 -12.97
N LEU A 114 1.45 16.61 -12.50
CA LEU A 114 -0.01 16.70 -12.65
C LEU A 114 -0.69 17.60 -11.60
N GLY A 115 0.08 18.22 -10.69
CA GLY A 115 -0.47 19.01 -9.59
C GLY A 115 -0.99 18.18 -8.42
N VAL A 116 -0.62 16.90 -8.32
CA VAL A 116 -0.91 16.06 -7.16
C VAL A 116 0.13 16.34 -6.07
N GLY A 117 -0.34 16.74 -4.90
CA GLY A 117 0.52 16.99 -3.74
C GLY A 117 1.03 15.69 -3.09
N TYR A 118 2.00 15.82 -2.19
CA TYR A 118 2.44 14.73 -1.31
C TYR A 118 2.06 15.07 0.13
N VAL A 119 1.54 14.10 0.88
CA VAL A 119 1.24 14.25 2.30
C VAL A 119 1.90 13.16 3.13
N SER A 120 2.45 13.57 4.26
CA SER A 120 3.12 12.69 5.22
C SER A 120 2.63 12.90 6.65
N ASP A 121 1.51 13.60 6.84
CA ASP A 121 0.92 13.85 8.16
C ASP A 121 -0.60 14.02 8.06
N THR A 122 -1.29 13.76 9.17
CA THR A 122 -2.76 13.76 9.21
C THR A 122 -3.37 15.15 9.06
N ALA A 123 -2.69 16.21 9.51
CA ALA A 123 -3.20 17.58 9.39
C ALA A 123 -3.23 18.00 7.92
N SER A 124 -2.10 17.88 7.22
CA SER A 124 -2.00 18.15 5.78
C SER A 124 -2.96 17.28 4.95
N MET A 125 -3.12 16.00 5.33
CA MET A 125 -4.10 15.12 4.68
C MET A 125 -5.53 15.66 4.84
N ARG A 126 -5.95 16.11 6.04
CA ARG A 126 -7.29 16.66 6.28
C ARG A 126 -7.50 18.00 5.57
N ASP A 127 -6.50 18.86 5.62
CA ASP A 127 -6.56 20.24 5.10
C ASP A 127 -6.36 20.33 3.59
N ARG A 128 -6.03 19.20 2.92
CA ARG A 128 -5.82 19.13 1.46
C ARG A 128 -6.91 19.86 0.68
N THR A 129 -6.54 20.69 -0.28
CA THR A 129 -7.48 21.38 -1.19
C THR A 129 -7.45 20.83 -2.62
N GLY A 130 -6.52 19.90 -2.88
CA GLY A 130 -6.33 19.20 -4.14
C GLY A 130 -6.11 17.69 -3.93
N PRO A 131 -5.86 16.94 -5.01
CA PRO A 131 -5.46 15.54 -4.90
C PRO A 131 -4.07 15.43 -4.25
N VAL A 132 -3.88 14.42 -3.42
CA VAL A 132 -2.61 14.15 -2.75
C VAL A 132 -2.29 12.66 -2.72
N ALA A 133 -1.00 12.33 -2.74
CA ALA A 133 -0.47 10.98 -2.65
C ALA A 133 0.32 10.77 -1.36
N PHE A 134 0.37 9.53 -0.90
CA PHE A 134 1.18 9.10 0.23
C PHE A 134 1.68 7.67 0.06
N GLU A 135 2.77 7.35 0.76
CA GLU A 135 3.35 6.01 0.80
C GLU A 135 2.65 5.17 1.89
N CYS A 136 2.23 3.97 1.51
CA CYS A 136 1.60 3.00 2.41
C CYS A 136 2.31 1.64 2.32
N TYR A 137 2.00 0.74 3.25
CA TYR A 137 2.49 -0.63 3.20
C TYR A 137 1.36 -1.60 3.59
N PRO A 138 0.73 -2.33 2.64
CA PRO A 138 -0.45 -3.17 2.88
C PRO A 138 -0.29 -4.15 4.04
N TYR A 139 0.91 -4.69 4.28
CA TYR A 139 1.13 -5.55 5.44
C TYR A 139 0.93 -4.85 6.79
N THR A 140 1.28 -3.56 6.91
CA THR A 140 0.96 -2.79 8.12
C THR A 140 -0.53 -2.56 8.27
N THR A 141 -1.27 -2.40 7.17
CA THR A 141 -2.74 -2.33 7.19
C THR A 141 -3.34 -3.62 7.73
N LEU A 142 -2.92 -4.77 7.19
CA LEU A 142 -3.47 -6.08 7.53
C LEU A 142 -3.31 -6.41 9.01
N VAL A 143 -2.13 -6.17 9.59
CA VAL A 143 -1.89 -6.45 11.01
C VAL A 143 -2.27 -5.27 11.92
N GLY A 144 -2.43 -4.07 11.37
CA GLY A 144 -2.74 -2.84 12.10
C GLY A 144 -4.22 -2.65 12.39
N VAL A 145 -5.09 -3.27 11.59
CA VAL A 145 -6.53 -3.31 11.79
C VAL A 145 -6.87 -4.55 12.63
N GLU A 146 -7.49 -4.35 13.78
CA GLU A 146 -7.78 -5.42 14.74
C GLU A 146 -8.82 -6.40 14.21
N GLU A 147 -9.81 -5.87 13.50
CA GLU A 147 -10.96 -6.56 12.94
C GLU A 147 -10.56 -7.62 11.89
N LEU A 148 -9.36 -7.52 11.31
CA LEU A 148 -8.82 -8.52 10.37
C LEU A 148 -8.25 -9.77 11.08
N GLY A 149 -8.06 -9.71 12.40
CA GLY A 149 -7.75 -10.88 13.24
C GLY A 149 -6.33 -11.43 13.09
N TYR A 150 -5.39 -10.68 12.52
CA TYR A 150 -3.98 -11.09 12.40
C TYR A 150 -3.18 -10.82 13.69
N ASP A 151 -3.61 -11.41 14.80
CA ASP A 151 -3.03 -11.16 16.14
C ASP A 151 -1.64 -11.77 16.34
N VAL A 152 -1.30 -12.80 15.56
CA VAL A 152 -0.05 -13.56 15.67
C VAL A 152 0.95 -13.14 14.60
N GLU A 153 0.57 -13.26 13.33
CA GLU A 153 1.41 -12.87 12.20
C GLU A 153 0.56 -12.43 11.00
N ARG A 154 1.19 -11.69 10.09
CA ARG A 154 0.62 -11.31 8.80
C ARG A 154 0.20 -12.53 7.96
N PRO A 155 -0.78 -12.41 7.05
CA PRO A 155 -1.08 -13.48 6.10
C PRO A 155 0.09 -13.73 5.15
N ARG A 156 0.26 -14.99 4.74
CA ARG A 156 1.36 -15.43 3.85
C ARG A 156 0.89 -15.57 2.40
N TYR A 157 0.28 -14.52 1.85
CA TYR A 157 -0.35 -14.53 0.52
C TYR A 157 0.58 -14.12 -0.64
N LYS A 158 1.68 -13.37 -0.39
CA LYS A 158 2.59 -12.89 -1.46
C LYS A 158 3.79 -13.80 -1.76
N ARG A 159 4.56 -14.16 -0.71
CA ARG A 159 5.86 -14.86 -0.84
C ARG A 159 5.75 -16.34 -0.50
N LEU A 160 6.44 -17.18 -1.28
CA LEU A 160 6.56 -18.61 -0.98
C LEU A 160 7.45 -18.82 0.25
N ASP A 161 7.07 -19.77 1.09
CA ASP A 161 7.92 -20.27 2.16
C ASP A 161 8.96 -21.25 1.57
N LEU A 162 10.21 -20.79 1.51
CA LEU A 162 11.31 -21.54 0.91
C LEU A 162 11.78 -22.73 1.79
N ALA A 163 11.31 -22.82 3.04
CA ALA A 163 11.57 -23.98 3.88
C ALA A 163 10.69 -25.19 3.52
N LEU A 164 9.66 -24.99 2.67
CA LEU A 164 8.72 -26.03 2.27
C LEU A 164 8.97 -26.48 0.81
N PRO A 165 8.59 -27.72 0.46
CA PRO A 165 8.55 -28.14 -0.94
C PRO A 165 7.68 -27.18 -1.77
N ALA A 166 8.15 -26.82 -2.96
CA ALA A 166 7.49 -25.78 -3.78
C ALA A 166 5.99 -26.01 -4.04
N PRO A 167 5.49 -27.24 -4.29
CA PRO A 167 4.04 -27.46 -4.42
C PRO A 167 3.26 -27.12 -3.14
N VAL A 168 3.79 -27.51 -1.98
CA VAL A 168 3.19 -27.23 -0.66
C VAL A 168 3.21 -25.72 -0.37
N ALA A 169 4.31 -25.05 -0.66
CA ALA A 169 4.43 -23.60 -0.49
C ALA A 169 3.40 -22.84 -1.35
N ARG A 170 3.21 -23.24 -2.62
CA ARG A 170 2.20 -22.64 -3.51
C ARG A 170 0.79 -22.87 -3.01
N GLN A 171 0.48 -24.08 -2.55
CA GLN A 171 -0.83 -24.39 -1.98
C GLN A 171 -1.13 -23.57 -0.73
N ARG A 172 -0.18 -23.48 0.21
CA ARG A 172 -0.35 -22.66 1.43
C ARG A 172 -0.54 -21.18 1.09
N ARG A 173 0.17 -20.68 0.09
CA ARG A 173 0.02 -19.29 -0.38
C ARG A 173 -1.36 -19.04 -1.00
N ALA A 174 -1.86 -19.96 -1.81
CA ALA A 174 -3.21 -19.89 -2.38
C ALA A 174 -4.28 -19.88 -1.28
N VAL A 175 -4.19 -20.79 -0.31
CA VAL A 175 -5.11 -20.82 0.85
C VAL A 175 -5.04 -19.52 1.66
N ALA A 176 -3.85 -18.98 1.91
CA ALA A 176 -3.69 -17.72 2.63
C ALA A 176 -4.26 -16.51 1.86
N PHE A 177 -4.18 -16.53 0.52
CA PHE A 177 -4.81 -15.53 -0.32
C PHE A 177 -6.34 -15.62 -0.24
N ASP A 178 -6.90 -16.81 -0.40
CA ASP A 178 -8.35 -17.02 -0.38
C ASP A 178 -8.95 -16.71 1.01
N ASP A 179 -8.26 -17.06 2.09
CA ASP A 179 -8.63 -16.67 3.46
C ASP A 179 -8.62 -15.14 3.64
N LEU A 180 -7.61 -14.44 3.10
CA LEU A 180 -7.56 -12.98 3.16
C LEU A 180 -8.73 -12.35 2.38
N VAL A 181 -9.01 -12.82 1.15
CA VAL A 181 -10.16 -12.34 0.37
C VAL A 181 -11.47 -12.58 1.12
N HIS A 182 -11.64 -13.77 1.71
CA HIS A 182 -12.83 -14.10 2.49
C HIS A 182 -13.00 -13.17 3.70
N ARG A 183 -11.92 -12.91 4.45
CA ARG A 183 -11.93 -11.97 5.59
C ARG A 183 -12.33 -10.57 5.15
N LEU A 184 -11.73 -10.04 4.07
CA LEU A 184 -12.05 -8.70 3.58
C LEU A 184 -13.51 -8.54 3.15
N ARG A 185 -14.18 -9.62 2.75
CA ARG A 185 -15.62 -9.61 2.41
C ARG A 185 -16.55 -9.72 3.61
N THR A 186 -16.13 -10.47 4.63
CA THR A 186 -17.01 -10.89 5.72
C THR A 186 -16.80 -10.11 7.01
N THR A 187 -15.61 -9.53 7.19
CA THR A 187 -15.34 -8.62 8.30
C THR A 187 -16.12 -7.32 8.10
N PRO A 188 -16.86 -6.83 9.11
CA PRO A 188 -17.52 -5.52 9.06
C PRO A 188 -16.47 -4.40 9.19
N LEU A 189 -15.81 -4.07 8.08
CA LEU A 189 -14.78 -3.04 8.02
C LEU A 189 -15.36 -1.64 8.14
N ASP A 190 -14.62 -0.74 8.79
CA ASP A 190 -14.94 0.68 8.89
C ASP A 190 -13.73 1.53 8.46
N PRO A 191 -13.77 2.25 7.31
CA PRO A 191 -14.88 2.30 6.36
C PRO A 191 -15.11 0.96 5.66
N PRO A 192 -16.29 0.72 5.06
CA PRO A 192 -16.56 -0.49 4.31
C PRO A 192 -15.64 -0.64 3.08
N LEU A 193 -15.45 -1.88 2.63
CA LEU A 193 -14.80 -2.25 1.38
C LEU A 193 -15.67 -3.27 0.65
N HIS A 194 -16.24 -2.89 -0.49
CA HIS A 194 -17.17 -3.74 -1.23
C HIS A 194 -16.47 -4.38 -2.43
N LEU A 195 -15.69 -5.45 -2.19
CA LEU A 195 -14.98 -6.16 -3.26
C LEU A 195 -15.91 -6.68 -4.38
N ASP A 196 -17.19 -6.94 -4.09
CA ASP A 196 -18.20 -7.40 -5.06
C ASP A 196 -18.75 -6.31 -5.98
N SER A 197 -18.46 -5.04 -5.71
CA SER A 197 -19.02 -3.92 -6.47
C SER A 197 -18.37 -3.70 -7.84
N HIS A 198 -17.23 -4.34 -8.11
CA HIS A 198 -16.55 -4.30 -9.41
C HIS A 198 -16.23 -5.72 -9.91
N PRO A 199 -16.45 -6.05 -11.20
CA PRO A 199 -16.30 -7.42 -11.71
C PRO A 199 -14.92 -8.04 -11.48
N LEU A 200 -13.84 -7.26 -11.64
CA LEU A 200 -12.47 -7.78 -11.46
C LEU A 200 -12.19 -8.18 -10.02
N THR A 201 -12.60 -7.36 -9.05
CA THR A 201 -12.40 -7.64 -7.62
C THR A 201 -13.42 -8.66 -7.11
N ALA A 202 -14.62 -8.73 -7.69
CA ALA A 202 -15.58 -9.80 -7.46
C ALA A 202 -14.97 -11.16 -7.84
N GLY A 203 -14.26 -11.22 -8.98
CA GLY A 203 -13.54 -12.41 -9.45
C GLY A 203 -12.44 -12.94 -8.51
N LEU A 204 -12.02 -12.16 -7.51
CA LEU A 204 -11.11 -12.64 -6.46
C LEU A 204 -11.77 -13.70 -5.54
N ALA A 205 -13.10 -13.82 -5.55
CA ALA A 205 -13.83 -14.86 -4.82
C ALA A 205 -13.60 -16.27 -5.39
N GLU A 206 -13.22 -16.37 -6.67
CA GLU A 206 -12.87 -17.66 -7.27
C GLU A 206 -11.64 -18.25 -6.57
N PRO A 207 -11.60 -19.55 -6.24
CA PRO A 207 -10.45 -20.17 -5.57
C PRO A 207 -9.13 -19.91 -6.31
N SER A 208 -8.08 -19.59 -5.56
CA SER A 208 -6.78 -19.30 -6.16
C SER A 208 -6.18 -20.55 -6.81
N VAL A 209 -5.70 -20.37 -8.04
CA VAL A 209 -4.99 -21.43 -8.77
C VAL A 209 -3.53 -21.53 -8.33
N LEU A 210 -2.93 -22.73 -8.40
CA LEU A 210 -1.56 -22.99 -7.97
C LEU A 210 -0.47 -22.39 -8.90
N HIS A 211 -0.85 -21.76 -10.01
CA HIS A 211 0.08 -21.31 -11.05
C HIS A 211 0.60 -19.88 -10.81
N GLY A 212 1.92 -19.72 -10.96
CA GLY A 212 2.68 -18.54 -10.51
C GLY A 212 2.19 -17.20 -11.05
N PRO A 213 2.19 -16.94 -12.37
CA PRO A 213 1.82 -15.63 -12.92
C PRO A 213 0.39 -15.21 -12.60
N THR A 214 -0.56 -16.15 -12.62
CA THR A 214 -1.96 -15.90 -12.29
C THR A 214 -2.16 -15.53 -10.82
N HIS A 215 -1.40 -16.13 -9.91
CA HIS A 215 -1.44 -15.75 -8.50
C HIS A 215 -0.96 -14.32 -8.30
N LYS A 216 0.16 -13.94 -8.93
CA LYS A 216 0.70 -12.58 -8.80
C LYS A 216 -0.26 -11.53 -9.38
N HIS A 217 -0.88 -11.80 -10.52
CA HIS A 217 -1.90 -10.91 -11.11
C HIS A 217 -3.06 -10.61 -10.13
N ARG A 218 -3.55 -11.63 -9.42
CA ARG A 218 -4.61 -11.50 -8.40
C ARG A 218 -4.12 -10.81 -7.12
N GLU A 219 -2.89 -11.11 -6.70
CA GLU A 219 -2.17 -10.44 -5.61
C GLU A 219 -2.09 -8.93 -5.85
N ASP A 220 -1.58 -8.52 -7.00
CA ASP A 220 -1.39 -7.11 -7.33
C ASP A 220 -2.74 -6.35 -7.26
N LEU A 221 -3.83 -6.94 -7.77
CA LEU A 221 -5.17 -6.35 -7.68
C LEU A 221 -5.68 -6.22 -6.23
N LEU A 222 -5.52 -7.28 -5.43
CA LEU A 222 -5.94 -7.28 -4.03
C LEU A 222 -5.17 -6.23 -3.23
N ASP A 223 -3.88 -6.08 -3.48
CA ASP A 223 -3.05 -5.09 -2.84
C ASP A 223 -3.38 -3.66 -3.29
N GLY A 224 -3.75 -3.46 -4.55
CA GLY A 224 -4.35 -2.21 -5.01
C GLY A 224 -5.60 -1.86 -4.19
N ALA A 225 -6.49 -2.84 -3.95
CA ALA A 225 -7.68 -2.62 -3.13
C ALA A 225 -7.33 -2.31 -1.67
N LEU A 226 -6.34 -2.99 -1.09
CA LEU A 226 -5.84 -2.71 0.27
C LEU A 226 -5.20 -1.32 0.36
N CYS A 227 -4.49 -0.86 -0.66
CA CYS A 227 -3.94 0.50 -0.72
C CYS A 227 -5.08 1.52 -0.71
N ALA A 228 -6.07 1.37 -1.59
CA ALA A 228 -7.22 2.28 -1.67
C ALA A 228 -7.99 2.31 -0.35
N TRP A 229 -8.18 1.14 0.27
CA TRP A 229 -8.82 1.04 1.57
C TRP A 229 -7.97 1.66 2.70
N THR A 230 -6.64 1.59 2.62
CA THR A 230 -5.74 2.27 3.56
C THR A 230 -5.91 3.79 3.49
N ALA A 231 -6.07 4.36 2.29
CA ALA A 231 -6.41 5.77 2.12
C ALA A 231 -7.74 6.12 2.78
N ALA A 232 -8.79 5.34 2.52
CA ALA A 232 -10.11 5.54 3.12
C ALA A 232 -10.07 5.43 4.67
N PHE A 233 -9.33 4.46 5.18
CA PHE A 233 -9.15 4.22 6.61
C PHE A 233 -8.43 5.39 7.29
N TRP A 234 -7.38 5.94 6.64
CA TRP A 234 -6.68 7.11 7.16
C TRP A 234 -7.52 8.39 7.13
N ASP A 235 -8.24 8.66 6.04
CA ASP A 235 -9.13 9.84 5.94
C ASP A 235 -10.22 9.79 7.01
N ARG A 236 -10.77 8.59 7.27
CA ARG A 236 -11.81 8.38 8.28
C ARG A 236 -11.30 8.52 9.71
N HIS A 237 -10.23 7.80 10.06
CA HIS A 237 -9.83 7.63 11.46
C HIS A 237 -8.70 8.54 11.91
N GLY A 238 -7.91 9.07 10.98
CA GLY A 238 -6.69 9.84 11.27
C GLY A 238 -5.79 9.14 12.29
N ASP A 239 -5.13 9.94 13.14
CA ASP A 239 -4.16 9.45 14.12
C ASP A 239 -4.75 8.54 15.21
N GLY A 240 -6.08 8.48 15.34
CA GLY A 240 -6.74 7.58 16.30
C GLY A 240 -6.50 6.11 15.97
N ARG A 241 -6.44 5.75 14.68
CA ARG A 241 -6.19 4.36 14.23
C ARG A 241 -5.03 4.23 13.25
N VAL A 242 -4.39 5.33 12.87
CA VAL A 242 -3.23 5.36 11.98
C VAL A 242 -2.05 6.01 12.70
N GLN A 243 -0.84 5.64 12.31
CA GLN A 243 0.39 6.32 12.70
C GLN A 243 1.24 6.63 11.47
N VAL A 244 2.02 7.71 11.58
CA VAL A 244 3.00 8.12 10.58
C VAL A 244 4.37 7.61 11.01
N LEU A 245 4.94 6.68 10.25
CA LEU A 245 6.28 6.15 10.52
C LEU A 245 7.31 7.03 9.79
N GLY A 246 8.34 7.50 10.50
CA GLY A 246 9.33 8.44 9.96
C GLY A 246 8.93 9.92 10.06
N GLY A 247 7.70 10.24 10.46
CA GLY A 247 7.20 11.62 10.58
C GLY A 247 7.08 12.16 12.00
N ASP A 248 7.45 11.39 13.03
CA ASP A 248 7.37 11.81 14.44
C ASP A 248 8.57 12.72 14.80
N PRO A 249 8.35 14.00 15.18
CA PRO A 249 9.44 14.92 15.53
C PRO A 249 10.26 14.49 16.76
N GLY A 250 9.71 13.63 17.62
CA GLY A 250 10.38 13.10 18.81
C GLY A 250 11.27 11.89 18.52
N LEU A 251 11.31 11.40 17.28
CA LEU A 251 12.09 10.24 16.86
C LEU A 251 13.11 10.63 15.79
N PRO A 252 14.12 9.78 15.55
CA PRO A 252 14.92 9.90 14.35
C PRO A 252 14.01 9.98 13.11
N SER A 253 14.44 10.75 12.13
CA SER A 253 13.81 10.89 10.81
C SER A 253 14.90 11.04 9.76
N ASP A 254 14.57 10.65 8.53
CA ASP A 254 15.42 10.95 7.37
C ASP A 254 15.29 12.43 6.99
N PRO A 255 16.31 13.03 6.35
CA PRO A 255 16.21 14.39 5.86
C PRO A 255 15.08 14.52 4.83
N LEU A 256 14.49 15.72 4.77
CA LEU A 256 13.53 16.10 3.72
C LEU A 256 14.22 16.07 2.36
N ASP A 257 13.44 15.84 1.30
CA ASP A 257 13.93 15.99 -0.06
C ASP A 257 14.02 17.47 -0.50
N GLU A 258 14.48 17.71 -1.73
CA GLU A 258 14.65 19.06 -2.28
C GLU A 258 13.34 19.87 -2.36
N ALA A 259 12.19 19.19 -2.39
CA ALA A 259 10.87 19.82 -2.39
C ALA A 259 10.29 19.96 -0.97
N GLY A 260 11.07 19.66 0.07
CA GLY A 260 10.65 19.74 1.48
C GLY A 260 9.75 18.58 1.92
N ARG A 261 9.68 17.48 1.16
CA ARG A 261 8.83 16.33 1.47
C ARG A 261 9.55 15.37 2.42
N SER A 262 8.82 14.85 3.41
CA SER A 262 9.36 13.91 4.40
C SER A 262 9.22 12.45 3.95
N PRO A 263 10.26 11.61 4.04
CA PRO A 263 10.15 10.16 3.92
C PRO A 263 9.29 9.57 5.03
N ALA A 264 8.08 9.09 4.69
CA ALA A 264 7.16 8.54 5.68
C ALA A 264 6.36 7.36 5.13
N ILE A 265 5.93 6.46 6.02
CA ILE A 265 4.97 5.40 5.71
C ILE A 265 3.74 5.60 6.59
N ILE A 266 2.57 5.72 5.96
CA ILE A 266 1.29 5.77 6.66
C ILE A 266 0.83 4.34 6.95
N ALA A 267 0.62 4.04 8.23
CA ALA A 267 0.39 2.68 8.69
C ALA A 267 -0.78 2.62 9.69
N PRO A 268 -1.86 1.89 9.39
CA PRO A 268 -2.85 1.53 10.41
C PRO A 268 -2.19 0.87 11.62
N ALA A 269 -2.70 1.18 12.81
CA ALA A 269 -2.00 0.88 14.05
C ALA A 269 -2.96 0.55 15.19
N ARG A 270 -2.71 -0.59 15.80
CA ARG A 270 -3.24 -0.97 17.11
C ARG A 270 -2.53 -0.21 18.23
N PRO A 271 -3.13 -0.07 19.42
CA PRO A 271 -2.43 0.49 20.58
C PRO A 271 -1.09 -0.20 20.87
N SER A 272 -1.02 -1.52 20.72
CA SER A 272 0.19 -2.32 20.97
C SER A 272 1.30 -2.16 19.93
N GLN A 273 1.02 -1.52 18.79
CA GLN A 273 1.98 -1.22 17.73
C GLN A 273 2.50 0.21 17.82
N ARG A 274 1.90 1.04 18.66
CA ARG A 274 2.40 2.37 18.95
C ARG A 274 3.51 2.23 19.98
N ARG A 275 4.52 3.09 19.90
CA ARG A 275 5.43 3.24 21.05
C ARG A 275 4.60 3.70 22.26
N PRO A 276 4.90 3.24 23.48
CA PRO A 276 4.42 3.92 24.66
C PRO A 276 4.86 5.37 24.56
N ALA A 277 3.93 6.32 24.71
CA ALA A 277 4.33 7.68 25.02
C ALA A 277 5.14 7.59 26.31
N GLY A 278 6.42 7.94 26.24
CA GLY A 278 7.31 7.95 27.40
C GLY A 278 6.83 8.94 28.45
#